data_AF-A0A537R6D9-F1
#
_entry.id   AF-A0A537R6D9-F1
#
_cell.length_a   1.000
_cell.length_b   1.000
_cell.length_c   1.000
_cell.angle_alpha   90.00
_cell.angle_beta   90.00
_cell.angle_gamma   90.00
#
_symmetry.space_group_name_H-M   'P 1'
#
loop_
_entity.id
_entity.type
_entity.pdbx_description
1 polymer ?
#
loop_
_entity_poly.entity_id
_entity_poly.type
_entity_poly.pdbx_seq_one_letter_code
_entity_poly.pdbx_strand_id
1 'polypeptide(L)'
;MALCAAACLSGGAARAEDASSWRDLETKYIFGFTTGSGIGLEGEKEFTTDTIGRFGKRGGHYAATETKYEFEFTPTQFIQIEFGALGSTHHIAGVPDLDDRRQFAFSGAFAEFRYLALERTSSNPLAVTLAFEPTVRRIDETAGERVRNYEFETIINADLELLKNRLFAGFNVLYEPEITWGAAGEVQREAKFGGSAALSLRVASNVVLGGEVWYLRHYDAANLTAFTGDAVMLG
;
A
#
# COMPACT_ATOMS: atom_id res chain seq x y z
N MET A 1 1.94 -18.09 9.84
CA MET A 1 1.67 -17.93 8.39
C MET A 1 0.25 -17.40 8.28
N ALA A 2 0.10 -16.07 8.32
CA ALA A 2 -1.19 -15.41 8.16
C ALA A 2 -1.50 -15.31 6.66
N LEU A 3 -2.74 -15.56 6.27
CA LEU A 3 -3.21 -15.29 4.92
C LEU A 3 -3.52 -13.79 4.87
N CYS A 4 -2.69 -13.02 4.16
CA CYS A 4 -3.05 -11.65 3.79
C CYS A 4 -4.00 -11.73 2.60
N ALA A 5 -5.21 -11.22 2.78
CA ALA A 5 -6.15 -11.01 1.69
C ALA A 5 -6.45 -9.51 1.68
N ALA A 6 -5.92 -8.77 0.71
CA ALA A 6 -6.40 -7.42 0.45
C ALA A 6 -7.56 -7.49 -0.53
N ALA A 7 -8.57 -6.69 -0.26
CA ALA A 7 -9.60 -6.36 -1.20
C ALA A 7 -9.51 -4.85 -1.41
N CYS A 8 -8.76 -4.42 -2.43
CA CYS A 8 -8.78 -3.03 -2.87
C CYS A 8 -10.12 -2.80 -3.59
N LEU A 9 -11.03 -2.08 -2.93
CA LEU A 9 -12.26 -1.59 -3.55
C LEU A 9 -12.07 -0.12 -3.90
N SER A 10 -11.42 0.17 -5.03
CA SER A 10 -11.38 1.54 -5.56
C SER A 10 -12.78 1.92 -6.08
N GLY A 11 -13.49 2.68 -5.26
CA GLY A 11 -14.82 3.21 -5.55
C GLY A 11 -14.76 4.61 -6.16
N GLY A 12 -14.11 4.77 -7.32
CA GLY A 12 -14.16 6.03 -8.07
C GLY A 12 -15.56 6.27 -8.61
N ALA A 13 -16.17 7.42 -8.29
CA ALA A 13 -17.36 7.91 -8.96
C ALA A 13 -17.01 8.39 -10.37
N ALA A 14 -16.62 7.47 -11.25
CA ALA A 14 -16.43 7.76 -12.67
C ALA A 14 -17.79 8.14 -13.27
N ARG A 15 -17.95 9.41 -13.64
CA ARG A 15 -19.03 9.79 -14.57
C ARG A 15 -18.86 8.95 -15.83
N ALA A 16 -19.84 8.09 -16.09
CA ALA A 16 -19.92 7.28 -17.29
C ALA A 16 -20.09 8.19 -18.51
N GLU A 17 -18.98 8.54 -19.15
CA GLU A 17 -18.94 8.96 -20.55
C GLU A 17 -18.31 7.82 -21.37
N ASP A 18 -19.10 7.26 -22.28
CA ASP A 18 -18.79 6.30 -23.36
C ASP A 18 -17.57 5.38 -23.21
N ALA A 19 -17.86 4.11 -22.84
CA ALA A 19 -16.92 3.00 -22.67
C ALA A 19 -16.28 2.45 -23.99
N SER A 20 -16.39 3.17 -25.12
CA SER A 20 -15.97 2.69 -26.44
C SER A 20 -14.59 3.13 -26.90
N SER A 21 -13.86 3.95 -26.13
CA SER A 21 -12.50 4.39 -26.48
C SER A 21 -11.47 3.82 -25.50
N TRP A 22 -10.36 3.29 -26.04
CA TRP A 22 -9.20 2.84 -25.27
C TRP A 22 -8.43 4.07 -24.75
N ARG A 23 -8.99 4.74 -23.73
CA ARG A 23 -8.34 5.85 -23.02
C ARG A 23 -7.02 5.40 -22.41
N ASP A 24 -6.10 6.33 -22.23
CA ASP A 24 -4.87 6.09 -21.47
C ASP A 24 -5.23 5.70 -20.04
N LEU A 25 -4.55 4.67 -19.55
CA LEU A 25 -4.81 4.03 -18.27
C LEU A 25 -3.80 4.58 -17.26
N GLU A 26 -4.28 5.16 -16.17
CA GLU A 26 -3.40 5.50 -15.04
C GLU A 26 -2.93 4.21 -14.37
N THR A 27 -1.61 4.10 -14.17
CA THR A 27 -0.99 2.84 -13.73
C THR A 27 -0.89 2.70 -12.22
N LYS A 28 -1.29 3.72 -11.43
CA LYS A 28 -1.13 3.74 -9.96
C LYS A 28 -1.66 2.46 -9.30
N TYR A 29 -2.89 2.04 -9.63
CA TYR A 29 -3.59 0.94 -8.96
C TYR A 29 -3.75 -0.34 -9.77
N ILE A 30 -3.04 -0.49 -10.90
CA ILE A 30 -3.35 -1.56 -11.85
C ILE A 30 -2.64 -2.88 -11.53
N PHE A 31 -1.76 -2.91 -10.52
CA PHE A 31 -0.92 -4.07 -10.23
C PHE A 31 -1.19 -4.73 -8.86
N GLY A 32 -2.30 -4.41 -8.19
CA GLY A 32 -2.59 -4.94 -6.86
C GLY A 32 -1.87 -4.16 -5.77
N PHE A 33 -1.01 -4.82 -4.99
CA PHE A 33 -0.17 -4.18 -3.96
C PHE A 33 1.02 -3.42 -4.54
N THR A 34 1.55 -3.82 -5.70
CA THR A 34 2.52 -3.03 -6.44
C THR A 34 1.85 -1.75 -6.95
N THR A 35 2.26 -0.60 -6.45
CA THR A 35 1.82 0.70 -7.00
C THR A 35 2.62 1.09 -8.25
N GLY A 36 1.94 1.51 -9.32
CA GLY A 36 2.60 2.08 -10.51
C GLY A 36 3.16 3.49 -10.27
N SER A 37 3.89 4.03 -11.24
CA SER A 37 4.43 5.39 -11.17
C SER A 37 3.40 6.45 -11.56
N GLY A 38 2.25 6.09 -12.13
CA GLY A 38 1.17 7.03 -12.44
C GLY A 38 0.77 7.89 -11.23
N ILE A 39 0.38 9.14 -11.53
CA ILE A 39 -0.29 10.07 -10.63
C ILE A 39 -1.50 10.65 -11.37
N GLY A 40 -2.47 11.19 -10.61
CA GLY A 40 -3.65 11.81 -11.19
C GLY A 40 -3.34 13.01 -12.10
N LEU A 41 -4.32 13.47 -12.85
CA LEU A 41 -4.20 14.65 -13.71
C LEU A 41 -4.04 15.94 -12.89
N GLU A 42 -3.41 16.97 -13.49
CA GLU A 42 -3.26 18.26 -12.81
C GLU A 42 -4.63 18.86 -12.41
N GLY A 43 -4.76 19.19 -11.13
CA GLY A 43 -5.99 19.69 -10.51
C GLY A 43 -6.96 18.58 -10.05
N GLU A 44 -6.67 17.32 -10.33
CA GLU A 44 -7.50 16.17 -9.94
C GLU A 44 -7.57 16.01 -8.43
N LYS A 45 -8.74 15.56 -7.98
CA LYS A 45 -9.05 15.26 -6.60
C LYS A 45 -9.83 13.96 -6.56
N GLU A 46 -9.33 13.00 -5.83
CA GLU A 46 -9.95 11.69 -5.66
C GLU A 46 -10.11 11.37 -4.18
N PHE A 47 -11.07 10.52 -3.88
CA PHE A 47 -11.22 9.93 -2.56
C PHE A 47 -11.21 8.42 -2.71
N THR A 48 -10.20 7.79 -2.12
CA THR A 48 -9.96 6.35 -2.21
C THR A 48 -10.20 5.72 -0.85
N THR A 49 -10.64 4.47 -0.86
CA THR A 49 -10.74 3.66 0.35
C THR A 49 -10.07 2.33 0.08
N ASP A 50 -8.98 2.06 0.79
CA ASP A 50 -8.29 0.78 0.72
C ASP A 50 -8.49 0.00 2.02
N THR A 51 -8.67 -1.31 1.95
CA THR A 51 -8.85 -2.16 3.13
C THR A 51 -8.01 -3.43 3.04
N ILE A 52 -7.07 -3.54 3.97
CA ILE A 52 -6.20 -4.69 4.14
C ILE A 52 -6.78 -5.59 5.24
N GLY A 53 -7.00 -6.86 4.91
CA GLY A 53 -7.47 -7.89 5.83
C GLY A 53 -6.40 -8.93 6.15
N ARG A 54 -6.29 -9.29 7.43
CA ARG A 54 -5.37 -10.31 7.95
C ARG A 54 -6.17 -11.37 8.71
N PHE A 55 -6.10 -12.62 8.26
CA PHE A 55 -6.92 -13.70 8.80
C PHE A 55 -6.11 -14.97 9.09
N GLY A 56 -6.60 -15.79 10.02
CA GLY A 56 -6.16 -17.18 10.17
C GLY A 56 -4.81 -17.39 10.88
N LYS A 57 -4.70 -17.02 12.16
CA LYS A 57 -3.62 -17.47 13.04
C LYS A 57 -3.96 -18.84 13.67
N ARG A 58 -2.94 -19.69 13.89
CA ARG A 58 -3.11 -21.03 14.50
C ARG A 58 -3.54 -20.88 15.97
N GLY A 59 -4.32 -21.84 16.46
CA GLY A 59 -4.68 -21.94 17.88
C GLY A 59 -5.99 -21.27 18.28
N GLY A 60 -6.55 -20.40 17.43
CA GLY A 60 -7.79 -19.70 17.72
C GLY A 60 -8.43 -19.04 16.49
N HIS A 61 -9.28 -18.03 16.73
CA HIS A 61 -9.87 -17.20 15.70
C HIS A 61 -9.15 -15.86 15.63
N TYR A 62 -8.69 -15.49 14.43
CA TYR A 62 -8.00 -14.23 14.18
C TYR A 62 -8.56 -13.58 12.91
N ALA A 63 -9.07 -12.36 13.06
CA ALA A 63 -9.41 -11.45 11.98
C ALA A 63 -9.02 -10.03 12.42
N ALA A 64 -8.16 -9.38 11.64
CA ALA A 64 -7.83 -7.97 11.81
C ALA A 64 -7.96 -7.27 10.46
N THR A 65 -8.50 -6.06 10.44
CA THR A 65 -8.54 -5.24 9.23
C THR A 65 -8.00 -3.86 9.53
N GLU A 66 -7.43 -3.25 8.50
CA GLU A 66 -7.16 -1.82 8.47
C GLU A 66 -7.72 -1.22 7.20
N THR A 67 -8.38 -0.07 7.34
CA THR A 67 -8.97 0.70 6.26
C THR A 67 -8.30 2.07 6.19
N LYS A 68 -7.66 2.38 5.06
CA LYS A 68 -7.18 3.72 4.71
C LYS A 68 -8.33 4.50 4.07
N TYR A 69 -8.66 5.65 4.62
CA TYR A 69 -9.57 6.62 4.01
C TYR A 69 -8.71 7.76 3.47
N GLU A 70 -8.57 7.85 2.16
CA GLU A 70 -7.53 8.63 1.49
C GLU A 70 -8.16 9.73 0.66
N PHE A 71 -7.69 10.96 0.84
CA PHE A 71 -7.98 12.05 -0.08
C PHE A 71 -6.71 12.36 -0.87
N GLU A 72 -6.83 12.32 -2.20
CA GLU A 72 -5.75 12.55 -3.14
C GLU A 72 -5.94 13.89 -3.83
N PHE A 73 -4.84 14.63 -4.02
CA PHE A 73 -4.83 15.89 -4.72
C PHE A 73 -3.56 16.04 -5.54
N THR A 74 -3.72 16.29 -6.84
CA THR A 74 -2.61 16.42 -7.78
C THR A 74 -2.44 17.89 -8.19
N PRO A 75 -1.71 18.72 -7.41
CA PRO A 75 -1.58 20.15 -7.70
C PRO A 75 -0.87 20.48 -9.02
N THR A 76 -0.03 19.57 -9.52
CA THR A 76 0.76 19.76 -10.74
C THR A 76 0.89 18.43 -11.47
N GLN A 77 1.27 18.42 -12.75
CA GLN A 77 1.59 17.20 -13.50
C GLN A 77 2.76 16.34 -12.94
N PHE A 78 3.46 16.78 -11.87
CA PHE A 78 4.59 16.05 -11.30
C PHE A 78 4.44 15.70 -9.82
N ILE A 79 3.40 16.20 -9.15
CA ILE A 79 3.26 16.10 -7.69
C ILE A 79 1.84 15.68 -7.37
N GLN A 80 1.71 14.62 -6.58
CA GLN A 80 0.47 14.21 -5.95
C GLN A 80 0.67 14.16 -4.43
N ILE A 81 -0.34 14.63 -3.70
CA ILE A 81 -0.37 14.69 -2.25
C ILE A 81 -1.60 13.93 -1.81
N GLU A 82 -1.41 13.04 -0.85
CA GLU A 82 -2.47 12.17 -0.33
C GLU A 82 -2.45 12.26 1.17
N PHE A 83 -3.59 12.21 1.82
CA PHE A 83 -3.65 12.20 3.26
C PHE A 83 -4.98 11.68 3.74
N GLY A 84 -4.99 11.20 4.98
CA GLY A 84 -6.24 10.82 5.58
C GLY A 84 -6.12 10.06 6.88
N ALA A 85 -7.08 9.17 7.08
CA ALA A 85 -7.36 8.52 8.34
C ALA A 85 -7.26 7.01 8.20
N LEU A 86 -6.87 6.36 9.30
CA LEU A 86 -6.80 4.91 9.40
C LEU A 86 -7.87 4.43 10.37
N GLY A 87 -8.64 3.43 9.95
CA GLY A 87 -9.60 2.72 10.79
C GLY A 87 -9.18 1.25 10.92
N SER A 88 -9.33 0.67 12.10
CA SER A 88 -8.95 -0.72 12.36
C SER A 88 -10.08 -1.51 13.01
N THR A 89 -10.18 -2.78 12.68
CA THR A 89 -11.00 -3.76 13.40
C THR A 89 -10.13 -4.92 13.86
N HIS A 90 -10.41 -5.44 15.06
CA HIS A 90 -9.81 -6.67 15.55
C HIS A 90 -10.90 -7.58 16.11
N HIS A 91 -10.84 -8.85 15.76
CA HIS A 91 -11.65 -9.93 16.29
C HIS A 91 -10.74 -11.14 16.51
N ILE A 92 -10.22 -11.24 17.73
CA ILE A 92 -9.19 -12.18 18.17
C ILE A 92 -9.76 -12.96 19.35
N ALA A 93 -9.71 -14.29 19.28
CA ALA A 93 -10.15 -15.18 20.36
C ALA A 93 -9.29 -16.45 20.40
N GLY A 94 -8.70 -16.75 21.55
CA GLY A 94 -7.94 -17.97 21.83
C GLY A 94 -6.65 -18.11 21.04
N VAL A 95 -6.07 -17.03 20.52
CA VAL A 95 -4.82 -17.08 19.76
C VAL A 95 -3.63 -17.02 20.72
N PRO A 96 -2.68 -17.97 20.67
CA PRO A 96 -1.47 -17.91 21.51
C PRO A 96 -0.72 -16.59 21.32
N ASP A 97 -0.17 -16.07 22.42
CA ASP A 97 0.62 -14.83 22.50
C ASP A 97 -0.14 -13.55 22.10
N LEU A 98 -1.48 -13.61 21.99
CA LEU A 98 -2.34 -12.46 21.78
C LEU A 98 -3.50 -12.47 22.77
N ASP A 99 -3.82 -11.31 23.29
CA ASP A 99 -5.03 -11.12 24.09
C ASP A 99 -6.29 -11.26 23.24
N ASP A 100 -7.34 -11.83 23.84
CA ASP A 100 -8.68 -11.82 23.26
C ASP A 100 -9.18 -10.38 23.13
N ARG A 101 -9.59 -10.02 21.91
CA ARG A 101 -9.91 -8.63 21.56
C ARG A 101 -11.00 -8.55 20.51
N ARG A 102 -12.03 -7.76 20.80
CA ARG A 102 -13.07 -7.38 19.83
C ARG A 102 -13.26 -5.87 19.86
N GLN A 103 -12.80 -5.19 18.82
CA GLN A 103 -12.85 -3.73 18.77
C GLN A 103 -12.93 -3.18 17.36
N PHE A 104 -13.38 -1.92 17.30
CA PHE A 104 -13.19 -1.01 16.19
C PHE A 104 -12.53 0.25 16.75
N ALA A 105 -11.53 0.77 16.05
CA ALA A 105 -10.80 1.96 16.49
C ALA A 105 -10.26 2.75 15.30
N PHE A 106 -10.32 4.08 15.38
CA PHE A 106 -9.49 4.94 14.54
C PHE A 106 -8.02 4.63 14.82
N SER A 107 -7.28 3.97 13.93
CA SER A 107 -5.91 3.51 14.20
C SER A 107 -4.87 4.62 14.04
N GLY A 108 -5.15 5.69 13.30
CA GLY A 108 -4.11 6.67 13.00
C GLY A 108 -4.43 7.59 11.83
N ALA A 109 -3.39 8.25 11.33
CA ALA A 109 -3.44 9.12 10.16
C ALA A 109 -2.14 9.02 9.38
N PHE A 110 -2.18 9.38 8.11
CA PHE A 110 -1.03 9.36 7.22
C PHE A 110 -1.07 10.56 6.27
N ALA A 111 0.07 10.82 5.65
CA ALA A 111 0.15 11.68 4.47
C ALA A 111 1.17 11.05 3.51
N GLU A 112 0.86 11.00 2.22
CA GLU A 112 1.77 10.57 1.16
C GLU A 112 2.13 11.77 0.26
N PHE A 113 3.39 11.84 -0.12
CA PHE A 113 3.86 12.76 -1.15
C PHE A 113 4.49 11.94 -2.28
N ARG A 114 3.97 12.11 -3.49
CA ARG A 114 4.45 11.45 -4.71
C ARG A 114 5.05 12.48 -5.65
N TYR A 115 6.24 12.20 -6.14
CA TYR A 115 6.95 12.99 -7.15
C TYR A 115 7.23 12.15 -8.38
N LEU A 116 6.58 12.46 -9.50
CA LEU A 116 6.82 11.86 -10.80
C LEU A 116 8.15 12.38 -11.35
N ALA A 117 9.21 11.61 -11.11
CA ALA A 117 10.58 11.96 -11.49
C ALA A 117 10.86 11.70 -12.98
N LEU A 118 10.20 10.68 -13.55
CA LEU A 118 10.25 10.36 -14.97
C LEU A 118 8.86 10.04 -15.47
N GLU A 119 8.39 10.79 -16.45
CA GLU A 119 7.11 10.54 -17.11
C GLU A 119 7.29 9.66 -18.35
N ARG A 120 6.31 8.77 -18.58
CA ARG A 120 6.21 8.01 -19.82
C ARG A 120 5.93 8.96 -20.99
N THR A 121 6.64 8.76 -22.09
CA THR A 121 6.42 9.51 -23.33
C THR A 121 6.23 8.56 -24.51
N SER A 122 5.82 9.10 -25.67
CA SER A 122 5.68 8.28 -26.89
C SER A 122 6.97 7.57 -27.32
N SER A 123 8.15 8.04 -26.87
CA SER A 123 9.46 7.45 -27.14
C SER A 123 10.10 6.73 -25.95
N ASN A 124 9.56 6.92 -24.74
CA ASN A 124 10.07 6.30 -23.51
C ASN A 124 8.94 5.59 -22.75
N PRO A 125 8.88 4.25 -22.73
CA PRO A 125 7.80 3.51 -22.06
C PRO A 125 7.91 3.50 -20.53
N LEU A 126 9.05 3.92 -19.97
CA LEU A 126 9.33 3.92 -18.54
C LEU A 126 8.80 5.18 -17.85
N ALA A 127 8.12 5.00 -16.73
CA ALA A 127 7.84 6.02 -15.74
C ALA A 127 8.49 5.67 -14.39
N VAL A 128 8.82 6.68 -13.58
CA VAL A 128 9.39 6.52 -12.24
C VAL A 128 8.84 7.60 -11.31
N THR A 129 8.38 7.18 -10.13
CA THR A 129 7.83 8.03 -9.08
C THR A 129 8.51 7.72 -7.75
N LEU A 130 8.80 8.77 -6.98
CA LEU A 130 9.27 8.68 -5.61
C LEU A 130 8.11 9.02 -4.68
N ALA A 131 7.79 8.10 -3.77
CA ALA A 131 6.72 8.25 -2.78
C ALA A 131 7.31 8.25 -1.37
N PHE A 132 6.78 9.13 -0.52
CA PHE A 132 7.12 9.21 0.90
C PHE A 132 5.83 9.27 1.71
N GLU A 133 5.61 8.31 2.61
CA GLU A 133 4.42 8.23 3.45
C GLU A 133 4.78 8.20 4.94
N PRO A 134 4.83 9.36 5.63
CA PRO A 134 4.75 9.40 7.08
C PRO A 134 3.39 8.94 7.61
N THR A 135 3.41 7.99 8.53
CA THR A 135 2.24 7.39 9.16
C THR A 135 2.37 7.45 10.68
N VAL A 136 1.29 7.86 11.35
CA VAL A 136 1.18 7.82 12.83
C VAL A 136 0.08 6.87 13.24
N ARG A 137 0.42 5.90 14.08
CA ARG A 137 -0.51 4.86 14.56
C ARG A 137 -0.63 4.92 16.07
N ARG A 138 -1.83 4.64 16.56
CA ARG A 138 -2.17 4.53 17.99
C ARG A 138 -2.70 3.16 18.40
N ILE A 139 -2.93 2.29 17.42
CA ILE A 139 -3.39 0.91 17.61
C ILE A 139 -2.44 0.01 16.83
N ASP A 140 -1.93 -1.02 17.48
CA ASP A 140 -1.12 -2.05 16.84
C ASP A 140 -1.97 -2.84 15.85
N GLU A 141 -1.48 -3.01 14.62
CA GLU A 141 -2.24 -3.64 13.55
C GLU A 141 -2.50 -5.13 13.79
N THR A 142 -1.62 -5.80 14.54
CA THR A 142 -1.66 -7.25 14.72
C THR A 142 -2.45 -7.63 15.97
N ALA A 143 -2.06 -7.09 17.12
CA ALA A 143 -2.67 -7.38 18.40
C ALA A 143 -3.89 -6.49 18.67
N GLY A 144 -3.95 -5.28 18.13
CA GLY A 144 -4.97 -4.30 18.48
C GLY A 144 -4.69 -3.58 19.80
N GLU A 145 -3.46 -3.62 20.29
CA GLU A 145 -3.05 -2.95 21.52
C GLU A 145 -2.86 -1.46 21.31
N ARG A 146 -2.94 -0.68 22.38
CA ARG A 146 -2.60 0.74 22.31
C ARG A 146 -1.08 0.87 22.22
N VAL A 147 -0.64 1.51 21.15
CA VAL A 147 0.76 1.85 20.94
C VAL A 147 0.84 3.33 20.59
N ARG A 148 2.05 3.85 20.48
CA ARG A 148 2.34 5.00 19.65
C ARG A 148 3.36 4.51 18.65
N ASN A 149 3.04 4.52 17.37
CA ASN A 149 3.95 4.10 16.32
C ASN A 149 4.09 5.25 15.31
N TYR A 150 5.31 5.44 14.86
CA TYR A 150 5.66 6.36 13.78
C TYR A 150 6.40 5.56 12.72
N GLU A 151 5.85 5.55 11.53
CA GLU A 151 6.35 4.84 10.38
C GLU A 151 6.63 5.88 9.27
N PHE A 152 7.69 5.66 8.52
CA PHE A 152 8.04 6.52 7.40
C PHE A 152 8.34 5.67 6.18
N GLU A 153 7.33 5.42 5.38
CA GLU A 153 7.48 4.63 4.17
C GLU A 153 8.18 5.45 3.07
N THR A 154 9.11 4.83 2.36
CA THR A 154 9.70 5.37 1.14
C THR A 154 9.66 4.32 0.06
N ILE A 155 8.98 4.63 -1.04
CA ILE A 155 8.88 3.73 -2.20
C ILE A 155 9.41 4.42 -3.46
N ILE A 156 10.22 3.70 -4.21
CA ILE A 156 10.52 4.01 -5.60
C ILE A 156 9.61 3.13 -6.47
N ASN A 157 8.63 3.73 -7.13
CA ASN A 157 7.77 3.06 -8.09
C ASN A 157 8.34 3.24 -9.50
N ALA A 158 8.48 2.17 -10.26
CA ALA A 158 8.84 2.21 -11.67
C ALA A 158 7.88 1.33 -12.47
N ASP A 159 7.33 1.82 -13.57
CA ASP A 159 6.50 1.01 -14.46
C ASP A 159 6.75 1.22 -15.95
N LEU A 160 6.67 0.13 -16.71
CA LEU A 160 6.90 0.09 -18.14
C LEU A 160 5.62 -0.29 -18.88
N GLU A 161 5.33 0.47 -19.92
CA GLU A 161 4.36 0.07 -20.94
C GLU A 161 5.05 -0.85 -21.97
N LEU A 162 4.89 -2.16 -21.79
CA LEU A 162 5.49 -3.18 -22.66
C LEU A 162 4.75 -3.28 -24.00
N LEU A 163 3.42 -3.20 -23.95
CA LEU A 163 2.56 -3.09 -25.12
C LEU A 163 1.63 -1.91 -24.91
N LYS A 164 1.59 -1.02 -25.91
CA LYS A 164 0.83 0.22 -25.81
C LYS A 164 -0.61 -0.04 -25.38
N ASN A 165 -0.96 0.54 -24.25
CA ASN A 165 -2.26 0.51 -23.60
C ASN A 165 -2.81 -0.90 -23.33
N ARG A 166 -1.91 -1.88 -23.14
CA ARG A 166 -2.24 -3.31 -23.12
C ARG A 166 -1.52 -4.09 -22.04
N LEU A 167 -0.20 -4.02 -22.00
CA LEU A 167 0.62 -4.82 -21.09
C LEU A 167 1.58 -3.89 -20.37
N PHE A 168 1.52 -3.95 -19.05
CA PHE A 168 2.33 -3.13 -18.17
C PHE A 168 3.14 -4.02 -17.23
N ALA A 169 4.35 -3.57 -16.88
CA ALA A 169 5.18 -4.16 -15.84
C ALA A 169 5.45 -3.11 -14.76
N GLY A 170 5.25 -3.45 -13.49
CA GLY A 170 5.48 -2.57 -12.35
C GLY A 170 6.57 -3.13 -11.43
N PHE A 171 7.35 -2.24 -10.82
CA PHE A 171 8.44 -2.57 -9.92
C PHE A 171 8.49 -1.57 -8.78
N ASN A 172 8.55 -2.06 -7.54
CA ASN A 172 8.75 -1.21 -6.37
C ASN A 172 10.02 -1.58 -5.62
N VAL A 173 10.66 -0.58 -5.02
CA VAL A 173 11.66 -0.75 -3.97
C VAL A 173 11.19 0.01 -2.75
N LEU A 174 11.08 -0.67 -1.63
CA LEU A 174 10.53 -0.18 -0.37
C LEU A 174 11.62 -0.10 0.70
N TYR A 175 11.63 1.01 1.43
CA TYR A 175 12.30 1.14 2.72
C TYR A 175 11.37 1.84 3.70
N GLU A 176 11.13 1.20 4.84
CA GLU A 176 10.14 1.65 5.83
C GLU A 176 10.72 1.47 7.23
N PRO A 177 11.42 2.48 7.77
CA PRO A 177 11.76 2.53 9.17
C PRO A 177 10.53 2.86 10.03
N GLU A 178 10.44 2.21 11.18
CA GLU A 178 9.41 2.46 12.17
C GLU A 178 9.95 2.54 13.60
N ILE A 179 9.28 3.33 14.43
CA ILE A 179 9.55 3.44 15.86
C ILE A 179 8.25 3.24 16.61
N THR A 180 8.22 2.22 17.45
CA THR A 180 7.06 1.85 18.26
C THR A 180 7.36 2.06 19.74
N TRP A 181 6.51 2.85 20.39
CA TRP A 181 6.44 2.96 21.84
C TRP A 181 5.25 2.12 22.31
N GLY A 182 5.55 1.03 23.02
CA GLY A 182 4.53 0.16 23.57
C GLY A 182 4.00 0.64 24.92
N ALA A 183 2.98 -0.05 25.42
CA ALA A 183 2.23 0.39 26.60
C ALA A 183 3.03 0.25 27.90
N ALA A 184 4.03 -0.64 27.95
CA ALA A 184 4.89 -0.85 29.12
C ALA A 184 6.16 0.02 29.12
N GLY A 185 6.31 0.93 28.16
CA GLY A 185 7.42 1.88 28.05
C GLY A 185 8.60 1.37 27.23
N GLU A 186 8.48 0.19 26.61
CA GLU A 186 9.40 -0.34 25.62
C GLU A 186 9.43 0.54 24.36
N VAL A 187 10.63 0.69 23.78
CA VAL A 187 10.84 1.39 22.52
C VAL A 187 11.49 0.43 21.56
N GLN A 188 10.80 0.12 20.47
CA GLN A 188 11.26 -0.74 19.40
C GLN A 188 11.59 0.13 18.18
N ARG A 189 12.64 -0.25 17.46
CA ARG A 189 13.07 0.44 16.23
C ARG A 189 13.29 -0.60 15.18
N GLU A 190 12.39 -0.64 14.22
CA GLU A 190 12.37 -1.68 13.20
C GLU A 190 12.53 -1.03 11.82
N ALA A 191 12.84 -1.85 10.83
CA ALA A 191 12.76 -1.44 9.45
C ALA A 191 12.34 -2.59 8.56
N LYS A 192 11.52 -2.29 7.56
CA LYS A 192 11.24 -3.17 6.44
C LYS A 192 12.00 -2.68 5.22
N PHE A 193 12.55 -3.64 4.48
CA PHE A 193 13.16 -3.38 3.19
C PHE A 193 12.76 -4.48 2.22
N GLY A 194 12.41 -4.10 1.00
CA GLY A 194 12.05 -5.09 0.01
C GLY A 194 11.74 -4.51 -1.34
N GLY A 195 11.14 -5.33 -2.18
CA GLY A 195 10.70 -4.90 -3.48
C GLY A 195 9.72 -5.87 -4.10
N SER A 196 9.11 -5.40 -5.18
CA SER A 196 8.12 -6.18 -5.93
C SER A 196 8.29 -6.07 -7.42
N ALA A 197 7.70 -7.04 -8.09
CA ALA A 197 7.52 -7.05 -9.52
C ALA A 197 6.10 -7.51 -9.83
N ALA A 198 5.45 -6.86 -10.78
CA ALA A 198 4.10 -7.17 -11.19
C ALA A 198 3.92 -7.05 -12.69
N LEU A 199 2.98 -7.81 -13.24
CA LEU A 199 2.54 -7.73 -14.62
C LEU A 199 1.03 -7.55 -14.67
N SER A 200 0.58 -6.59 -15.49
CA SER A 200 -0.84 -6.27 -15.65
C SER A 200 -1.23 -6.20 -17.12
N LEU A 201 -2.25 -6.96 -17.49
CA LEU A 201 -2.79 -7.10 -18.83
C LEU A 201 -4.21 -6.52 -18.90
N ARG A 202 -4.41 -5.50 -19.74
CA ARG A 202 -5.71 -4.91 -20.04
C ARG A 202 -6.49 -5.78 -21.03
N VAL A 203 -7.40 -6.61 -20.51
CA VAL A 203 -8.21 -7.59 -21.26
C VAL A 203 -9.49 -6.98 -21.86
N ALA A 204 -10.01 -5.91 -21.28
CA ALA A 204 -11.15 -5.14 -21.80
C ALA A 204 -10.93 -3.63 -21.59
N SER A 205 -11.80 -2.77 -22.13
CA SER A 205 -11.64 -1.31 -22.01
C SER A 205 -11.59 -0.81 -20.56
N ASN A 206 -12.11 -1.56 -19.60
CA ASN A 206 -12.12 -1.19 -18.18
C ASN A 206 -11.69 -2.35 -17.26
N VAL A 207 -11.07 -3.40 -17.81
CA VAL A 207 -10.66 -4.58 -17.02
C VAL A 207 -9.20 -4.88 -17.25
N VAL A 208 -8.47 -4.95 -16.15
CA VAL A 208 -7.06 -5.34 -16.09
C VAL A 208 -6.96 -6.58 -15.19
N LEU A 209 -6.19 -7.55 -15.62
CA LEU A 209 -5.82 -8.73 -14.85
C LEU A 209 -4.31 -8.74 -14.68
N GLY A 210 -3.83 -8.95 -13.47
CA GLY A 210 -2.41 -8.97 -13.19
C GLY A 210 -2.04 -10.04 -12.18
N GLY A 211 -0.74 -10.20 -12.02
CA GLY A 211 -0.14 -10.98 -10.95
C GLY A 211 1.13 -10.30 -10.47
N GLU A 212 1.44 -10.49 -9.19
CA GLU A 212 2.54 -9.81 -8.52
C GLU A 212 3.31 -10.71 -7.56
N VAL A 213 4.55 -10.34 -7.31
CA VAL A 213 5.39 -10.94 -6.28
C VAL A 213 6.06 -9.85 -5.46
N TRP A 214 6.02 -10.01 -4.15
CA TRP A 214 6.76 -9.19 -3.19
C TRP A 214 7.77 -10.05 -2.44
N TYR A 215 8.96 -9.49 -2.23
CA TYR A 215 9.94 -10.00 -1.29
C TYR A 215 10.27 -8.91 -0.28
N LEU A 216 10.04 -9.20 1.00
CA LEU A 216 10.21 -8.28 2.12
C LEU A 216 11.16 -8.89 3.14
N ARG A 217 12.00 -8.05 3.72
CA ARG A 217 12.88 -8.35 4.84
C ARG A 217 12.55 -7.45 6.00
N HIS A 218 12.59 -8.00 7.21
CA HIS A 218 12.36 -7.30 8.46
C HIS A 218 13.65 -7.27 9.30
N TYR A 219 13.88 -6.12 9.93
CA TYR A 219 15.08 -5.82 10.70
C TYR A 219 14.67 -5.20 12.04
N ASP A 220 15.26 -5.66 13.14
CA ASP A 220 15.12 -5.06 14.48
C ASP A 220 16.14 -3.93 14.68
N ALA A 221 16.35 -3.13 13.63
CA ALA A 221 17.09 -1.89 13.66
C ALA A 221 16.80 -1.06 12.41
N ALA A 222 16.61 0.25 12.60
CA ALA A 222 16.37 1.19 11.49
C ALA A 222 17.50 1.25 10.46
N ASN A 223 18.74 0.90 10.81
CA ASN A 223 19.89 0.94 9.89
C ASN A 223 20.05 -0.34 9.06
N LEU A 224 19.01 -1.19 8.96
CA LEU A 224 19.02 -2.48 8.26
C LEU A 224 20.06 -3.47 8.82
N THR A 225 20.40 -3.34 10.10
CA THR A 225 21.15 -4.35 10.86
C THR A 225 20.17 -5.20 11.66
N ALA A 226 20.62 -6.32 12.25
CA ALA A 226 19.75 -7.24 13.01
C ALA A 226 18.55 -7.78 12.20
N PHE A 227 18.83 -8.52 11.13
CA PHE A 227 17.80 -9.25 10.38
C PHE A 227 17.03 -10.22 11.27
N THR A 228 15.70 -10.14 11.23
CA THR A 228 14.81 -10.99 12.04
C THR A 228 13.93 -11.92 11.21
N GLY A 229 13.73 -11.63 9.92
CA GLY A 229 13.00 -12.54 9.03
C GLY A 229 12.72 -11.97 7.65
N ASP A 230 12.23 -12.82 6.76
CA ASP A 230 11.78 -12.44 5.42
C ASP A 230 10.46 -13.11 5.06
N ALA A 231 9.82 -12.55 4.03
CA ALA A 231 8.55 -13.02 3.52
C ALA A 231 8.50 -12.88 2.00
N VAL A 232 7.86 -13.85 1.35
CA VAL A 232 7.45 -13.77 -0.06
C VAL A 232 5.93 -13.75 -0.11
N MET A 233 5.37 -12.80 -0.85
CA MET A 233 3.94 -12.73 -1.13
C MET A 233 3.71 -12.88 -2.63
N LEU A 234 2.61 -13.54 -2.99
CA LEU A 234 2.18 -13.77 -4.38
C LEU A 234 0.71 -13.37 -4.50
N GLY A 235 0.38 -12.64 -5.55
CA GLY A 235 -0.97 -12.15 -5.87
C GLY A 235 -1.34 -12.43 -7.32
#